data_AF-A0A7V2RLY4-F1
#
_entry.id   AF-A0A7V2RLY4-F1
#
_cell.length_a   1.000
_cell.length_b   1.000
_cell.length_c   1.000
_cell.angle_alpha   90.00
_cell.angle_beta   90.00
_cell.angle_gamma   90.00
#
_symmetry.space_group_name_H-M   'P 1'
#
loop_
_entity.id
_entity.type
_entity.pdbx_description
1 polymer ?
#
loop_
_entity_poly.entity_id
_entity_poly.type
_entity_poly.pdbx_seq_one_letter_code
_entity_poly.pdbx_strand_id
1 'polypeptide(L)'
;MQNEKTNNLPYRYPGVQPFTTGQANVFFGREHDTSELYRMLRREPLVVLYGKSGLGKSSLINAGIIPECRKTGEFAPITIRFGAWTEGTVDTPLGIAK
;
A
#
# COMPACT_ATOMS: atom_id res chain seq x y z
N MET A 1 8.55 22.91 17.73
CA MET A 1 8.21 21.98 18.82
C MET A 1 7.65 20.72 18.18
N GLN A 2 8.40 19.62 18.25
CA GLN A 2 8.00 18.32 17.72
C GLN A 2 6.75 17.83 18.47
N ASN A 3 5.70 17.43 17.75
CA ASN A 3 4.59 16.68 18.36
C ASN A 3 4.83 15.19 18.12
N GLU A 4 5.12 14.49 19.22
CA GLU A 4 5.40 13.06 19.28
C GLU A 4 4.22 12.22 18.78
N LYS A 5 4.54 11.26 17.92
CA LYS A 5 3.61 10.29 17.38
C LYS A 5 3.26 9.24 18.44
N THR A 6 2.15 9.42 19.14
CA THR A 6 1.52 8.30 19.85
C THR A 6 0.89 7.35 18.81
N ASN A 7 1.58 6.25 18.53
CA ASN A 7 1.07 5.11 17.77
C ASN A 7 -0.07 4.42 18.55
N ASN A 8 -1.23 5.07 18.61
CA ASN A 8 -2.41 4.52 19.26
C ASN A 8 -3.11 3.59 18.25
N LEU A 9 -2.77 2.30 18.24
CA LEU A 9 -3.52 1.29 17.48
C LEU A 9 -4.70 0.86 18.36
N PRO A 10 -5.94 1.30 18.09
CA PRO A 10 -7.03 1.17 19.06
C PRO A 10 -7.50 -0.28 19.27
N TYR A 11 -7.02 -1.27 18.48
CA TYR A 11 -7.37 -2.69 18.62
C TYR A 11 -6.26 -3.62 18.12
N ARG A 12 -6.14 -4.82 18.70
CA ARG A 12 -5.15 -5.87 18.32
C ARG A 12 -5.27 -6.29 16.85
N TYR A 13 -6.46 -6.19 16.27
CA TYR A 13 -6.72 -6.48 14.86
C TYR A 13 -7.31 -5.23 14.20
N PRO A 14 -6.64 -4.63 13.19
CA PRO A 14 -7.08 -3.38 12.54
C PRO A 14 -8.33 -3.54 11.64
N GLY A 15 -8.96 -4.72 11.64
CA GLY A 15 -10.13 -5.02 10.83
C GLY A 15 -9.82 -4.96 9.33
N VAL A 16 -10.74 -4.40 8.54
CA VAL A 16 -10.63 -4.27 7.08
C VAL A 16 -9.67 -3.18 6.62
N GLN A 17 -9.13 -2.39 7.55
CA GLN A 17 -8.21 -1.31 7.22
C GLN A 17 -6.89 -1.91 6.69
N PRO A 18 -6.39 -1.44 5.54
CA PRO A 18 -5.11 -1.92 5.04
C PRO A 18 -3.99 -1.51 5.98
N PHE A 19 -3.00 -2.40 6.15
CA PHE A 19 -1.78 -2.08 6.88
C PHE A 19 -1.07 -0.92 6.20
N THR A 20 -0.48 -0.04 7.01
CA THR A 20 0.34 1.08 6.55
C THR A 20 1.81 0.66 6.48
N THR A 21 2.63 1.43 5.77
CA THR A 21 4.08 1.20 5.69
C THR A 21 4.77 1.20 7.06
N GLY A 22 4.26 1.97 8.02
CA GLY A 22 4.80 1.99 9.39
C GLY A 22 4.47 0.74 10.21
N GLN A 23 3.59 -0.13 9.72
CA GLN A 23 3.15 -1.35 10.39
C GLN A 23 3.79 -2.62 9.78
N ALA A 24 4.87 -2.49 9.02
CA ALA A 24 5.57 -3.62 8.42
C ALA A 24 6.04 -4.66 9.47
N ASN A 25 6.40 -4.19 10.66
CA ASN A 25 6.84 -5.04 11.77
C ASN A 25 5.75 -5.95 12.35
N VAL A 26 4.48 -5.72 12.01
CA VAL A 26 3.34 -6.54 12.45
C VAL A 26 2.59 -7.17 11.27
N PHE A 27 3.15 -7.10 10.07
CA PHE A 27 2.59 -7.69 8.85
C PHE A 27 3.26 -9.04 8.55
N PHE A 28 2.58 -10.14 8.86
CA PHE A 28 3.12 -11.50 8.78
C PHE A 28 2.31 -12.40 7.83
N GLY A 29 2.91 -13.51 7.40
CA GLY A 29 2.27 -14.57 6.59
C GLY A 29 2.14 -14.23 5.10
N ARG A 30 2.82 -13.18 4.66
CA ARG A 30 2.84 -12.65 3.27
C ARG A 30 4.26 -12.42 2.76
N GLU A 31 5.24 -13.06 3.38
CA GLU A 31 6.66 -12.94 3.07
C GLU A 31 6.95 -13.48 1.66
N HIS A 32 6.36 -14.64 1.33
CA HIS A 32 6.49 -15.23 0.00
C HIS A 32 5.88 -14.33 -1.09
N ASP A 33 4.64 -13.86 -0.88
CA ASP A 33 3.96 -12.96 -1.83
C ASP A 33 4.74 -11.67 -2.04
N THR A 34 5.32 -11.12 -0.96
CA THR A 34 6.15 -9.90 -1.01
C THR A 34 7.42 -10.15 -1.82
N SER A 35 8.10 -11.27 -1.57
CA SER A 35 9.34 -11.64 -2.27
C SER A 35 9.10 -11.86 -3.76
N GLU A 36 8.06 -12.61 -4.12
CA GLU A 36 7.72 -12.89 -5.52
C GLU A 36 7.29 -11.63 -6.26
N LEU A 37 6.45 -10.79 -5.65
CA LEU A 37 6.04 -9.52 -6.27
C LEU A 37 7.23 -8.56 -6.42
N TYR A 38 8.12 -8.45 -5.43
CA TYR A 38 9.35 -7.66 -5.55
C TYR A 38 10.28 -8.20 -6.65
N ARG A 39 10.38 -9.53 -6.78
CA ARG A 39 11.13 -10.17 -7.88
C ARG A 39 10.54 -9.83 -9.25
N MET A 40 9.22 -9.75 -9.38
CA MET A 40 8.57 -9.30 -10.63
C MET A 40 8.89 -7.85 -10.93
N LEU A 41 8.84 -6.95 -9.93
CA LEU A 41 9.17 -5.52 -10.11
C LEU A 41 10.59 -5.29 -10.63
N ARG A 42 11.55 -6.17 -10.29
CA ARG A 42 12.92 -6.11 -10.81
C ARG A 42 13.08 -6.57 -12.25
N ARG A 43 12.15 -7.38 -12.75
CA ARG A 43 12.26 -8.04 -14.06
C ARG A 43 11.36 -7.42 -15.10
N GLU A 44 10.19 -6.95 -14.69
CA GLU A 44 9.14 -6.49 -15.58
C GLU A 44 8.94 -4.98 -15.46
N PRO A 45 8.77 -4.25 -16.57
CA PRO A 45 8.50 -2.80 -16.54
C PRO A 45 7.11 -2.46 -15.96
N LEU A 46 6.20 -3.43 -15.93
CA LEU A 46 4.85 -3.27 -15.40
C LEU A 46 4.37 -4.57 -14.73
N VAL A 47 3.84 -4.43 -13.51
CA VAL A 47 3.23 -5.54 -12.77
C VAL A 47 1.83 -5.15 -12.32
N VAL A 48 0.84 -6.01 -12.58
CA VAL A 48 -0.56 -5.78 -12.20
C VAL A 48 -0.94 -6.72 -11.05
N LEU A 49 -1.21 -6.17 -9.87
CA LEU A 49 -1.74 -6.90 -8.73
C LEU A 49 -3.27 -6.82 -8.69
N TYR A 50 -3.95 -7.94 -8.91
CA TYR A 50 -5.42 -8.03 -8.91
C TYR A 50 -5.92 -9.13 -7.95
N GLY A 51 -7.21 -9.05 -7.61
CA GLY A 51 -7.86 -10.02 -6.73
C GLY A 51 -9.09 -9.43 -6.03
N LYS A 52 -9.91 -10.29 -5.40
CA LYS A 52 -11.13 -9.87 -4.69
C LYS A 52 -10.84 -8.77 -3.66
N SER A 53 -11.84 -7.92 -3.42
CA SER A 53 -11.74 -6.91 -2.36
C SER A 53 -11.51 -7.59 -1.00
N GLY A 54 -10.77 -6.92 -0.11
CA GLY A 54 -10.46 -7.45 1.22
C GLY A 54 -9.35 -8.48 1.32
N LEU A 55 -8.78 -8.98 0.21
CA LEU A 55 -7.67 -9.96 0.25
C LEU A 55 -6.30 -9.38 0.66
N GLY A 56 -6.25 -8.13 1.08
CA GLY A 56 -5.01 -7.51 1.57
C GLY A 56 -4.06 -6.98 0.50
N LYS A 57 -4.51 -6.75 -0.74
CA LYS A 57 -3.67 -6.18 -1.82
C LYS A 57 -2.98 -4.87 -1.42
N SER A 58 -3.76 -3.93 -0.88
CA SER A 58 -3.22 -2.65 -0.39
C SER A 58 -2.27 -2.85 0.78
N SER A 59 -2.54 -3.80 1.68
CA SER A 59 -1.63 -4.15 2.77
C SER A 59 -0.31 -4.72 2.24
N LEU A 60 -0.36 -5.61 1.26
CA LEU A 60 0.83 -6.21 0.62
C LEU A 60 1.71 -5.15 -0.03
N ILE A 61 1.11 -4.19 -0.75
CA ILE A 61 1.85 -3.06 -1.32
C ILE A 61 2.43 -2.19 -0.20
N ASN A 62 1.59 -1.75 0.75
CA ASN A 62 1.97 -0.74 1.73
C ASN A 62 2.96 -1.25 2.78
N ALA A 63 2.77 -2.47 3.30
CA ALA A 63 3.50 -3.03 4.42
C ALA A 63 4.45 -4.18 4.02
N GLY A 64 4.39 -4.66 2.78
CA GLY A 64 5.36 -5.59 2.20
C GLY A 64 6.30 -4.88 1.23
N ILE A 65 5.78 -4.43 0.08
CA ILE A 65 6.59 -3.92 -1.04
C ILE A 65 7.27 -2.59 -0.73
N ILE A 66 6.53 -1.57 -0.27
CA ILE A 66 7.12 -0.23 -0.01
C ILE A 66 8.26 -0.31 1.03
N PRO A 67 8.12 -1.04 2.16
CA PRO A 67 9.22 -1.27 3.09
C PRO A 67 10.42 -1.97 2.45
N GLU A 68 10.18 -3.00 1.62
CA GLU A 68 11.26 -3.71 0.94
C GLU A 68 12.02 -2.81 -0.03
N CYS A 69 11.32 -2.00 -0.84
CA CYS A 69 11.96 -0.99 -1.70
C CYS A 69 12.80 0.01 -0.91
N ARG A 70 12.32 0.47 0.26
CA ARG A 70 13.06 1.38 1.14
C ARG A 70 14.28 0.73 1.78
N LYS A 71 14.20 -0.56 2.09
CA LYS A 71 15.28 -1.35 2.69
C LYS A 71 16.41 -1.61 1.69
N THR A 72 16.06 -1.97 0.45
CA THR A 72 17.04 -2.24 -0.60
C THR A 72 17.62 -0.97 -1.20
N GLY A 73 16.83 0.11 -1.25
CA GLY A 73 17.21 1.37 -1.91
C GLY A 73 17.22 1.31 -3.44
N GLU A 74 16.82 0.17 -4.01
CA GLU A 74 16.82 -0.07 -5.47
C GLU A 74 15.68 0.70 -6.17
N PHE A 75 14.57 0.90 -5.46
CA PHE A 75 13.40 1.62 -5.97
C PHE A 75 12.99 2.74 -5.04
N ALA A 76 12.62 3.89 -5.62
CA ALA A 76 11.98 5.00 -4.91
C ALA A 76 10.46 4.92 -5.10
N PRO A 77 9.68 4.44 -4.12
CA PRO A 77 8.24 4.24 -4.29
C PRO A 77 7.49 5.58 -4.29
N ILE A 78 6.69 5.80 -5.32
CA ILE A 78 5.72 6.91 -5.42
C ILE A 78 4.32 6.31 -5.40
N THR A 79 3.48 6.74 -4.46
CA THR A 79 2.11 6.23 -4.33
C THR A 79 1.13 7.13 -5.07
N ILE A 80 0.45 6.59 -6.07
CA ILE A 80 -0.61 7.26 -6.82
C ILE A 80 -1.92 6.49 -6.55
N ARG A 81 -2.94 7.21 -6.07
CA ARG A 81 -4.29 6.64 -5.86
C ARG A 81 -5.30 7.42 -6.69
N PHE A 82 -5.84 6.78 -7.70
CA PHE A 82 -6.92 7.34 -8.51
C PHE A 82 -8.23 7.36 -7.70
N GLY A 83 -9.00 8.44 -7.84
CA GLY A 83 -10.29 8.59 -7.15
C GLY A 83 -10.20 8.78 -5.64
N ALA A 84 -9.05 9.24 -5.12
CA ALA A 84 -9.00 9.77 -3.76
C ALA A 84 -9.89 11.02 -3.72
N TRP A 85 -10.96 10.99 -2.92
CA TRP A 85 -11.78 12.17 -2.71
C TRP A 85 -10.91 13.24 -2.03
N THR A 86 -10.73 14.36 -2.70
CA THR A 86 -10.18 15.58 -2.09
C THR A 86 -11.34 16.56 -1.94
N GLU A 87 -11.29 17.39 -0.91
CA GLU A 87 -12.30 18.42 -0.69
C GLU A 87 -12.38 19.34 -1.93
N GLY A 88 -13.54 19.36 -2.59
CA GLY A 88 -13.77 20.08 -3.85
C GLY A 88 -13.71 19.24 -5.14
N THR A 89 -13.37 17.95 -5.08
CA THR A 89 -13.40 17.08 -6.28
C THR A 89 -14.84 16.64 -6.60
N VAL A 90 -15.45 17.29 -7.60
CA VAL A 90 -16.72 16.88 -8.24
C VAL A 90 -16.52 15.91 -9.40
N ASP A 91 -15.27 15.70 -9.81
CA ASP A 91 -14.93 14.84 -10.94
C ASP A 91 -15.01 13.37 -10.54
N THR A 92 -16.17 12.79 -10.84
CA THR A 92 -16.28 11.33 -10.92
C THR A 92 -15.53 10.86 -12.18
N PRO A 93 -14.77 9.76 -12.14
CA PRO A 93 -14.11 9.19 -13.32
C PRO A 93 -15.06 8.84 -14.47
N LEU A 94 -16.37 8.79 -14.19
CA LEU A 94 -17.45 8.57 -15.16
C LEU A 94 -17.89 9.84 -15.89
N GLY A 95 -17.41 11.03 -15.48
CA GLY A 95 -17.73 12.32 -16.11
C GLY A 95 -16.96 12.61 -17.40
N ILE A 96 -15.94 11.83 -17.76
CA ILE A 96 -15.10 12.02 -18.95
C ILE A 96 -15.80 11.48 -20.24
N ALA A 97 -17.04 10.99 -20.13
CA ALA A 97 -17.79 10.39 -21.23
C ALA A 97 -18.81 11.34 -21.90
N LYS A 98 -18.61 12.66 -21.88
CA LYS A 98 -19.44 13.62 -22.62
C LYS A 98 -18.59 14.53 -23.50
#